data_AF-A0A1Q3QZJ2-F1
#
_entry.id   AF-A0A1Q3QZJ2-F1
#
_cell.length_a   1.000
_cell.length_b   1.000
_cell.length_c   1.000
_cell.angle_alpha   90.00
_cell.angle_beta   90.00
_cell.angle_gamma   90.00
#
_symmetry.space_group_name_H-M   'P 1'
#
loop_
_entity.id
_entity.type
_entity.pdbx_description
1 polymer ?
#
loop_
_entity_poly.entity_id
_entity_poly.type
_entity_poly.pdbx_seq_one_letter_code
_entity_poly.pdbx_strand_id
1 'polypeptide(L)'
;MVGRQRPVTAGGIIFVTLEDETGPVNVIVRPGLREVEEQRNALLRGRLLAVEGQWQRDAGSGGAVRHLVARRLRDLTPLLGRLAGLTTSRDFH
;
A
#
# COMPACT_ATOMS: atom_id res chain seq x y z
N MET A 1 -6.68 -0.39 -1.64
CA MET A 1 -5.79 -1.56 -1.46
C MET A 1 -6.53 -2.79 -1.91
N VAL A 2 -5.93 -3.61 -2.78
CA VAL A 2 -6.65 -4.69 -3.49
C VAL A 2 -6.30 -6.08 -3.02
N GLY A 3 -5.09 -6.29 -2.47
CA GLY A 3 -4.72 -7.58 -1.93
C GLY A 3 -3.56 -7.52 -0.93
N ARG A 4 -3.50 -8.52 -0.05
CA ARG A 4 -2.37 -8.75 0.84
C ARG A 4 -2.02 -10.23 0.86
N GLN A 5 -0.76 -10.55 0.62
CA GLN A 5 -0.26 -11.92 0.64
C GLN A 5 0.93 -12.04 1.59
N ARG A 6 0.94 -13.10 2.40
CA ARG A 6 2.07 -13.46 3.27
C ARG A 6 2.52 -14.88 2.90
N PRO A 7 3.42 -15.05 1.93
CA PRO A 7 3.95 -16.35 1.59
C PRO A 7 4.76 -16.92 2.77
N VAL A 8 4.53 -18.20 3.08
CA VAL A 8 5.08 -18.89 4.27
C VAL A 8 6.61 -18.92 4.26
N THR A 9 7.23 -18.90 3.08
CA THR A 9 8.67 -19.03 2.85
C THR A 9 9.44 -17.71 2.85
N ALA A 10 8.77 -16.55 2.92
CA ALA A 10 9.42 -15.24 2.75
C ALA A 10 9.87 -14.58 4.07
N GLY A 11 10.18 -15.35 5.11
CA GLY A 11 10.79 -14.81 6.34
C GLY A 11 9.99 -13.71 7.05
N GLY A 12 8.66 -13.72 6.96
CA GLY A 12 7.80 -12.68 7.54
C GLY A 12 7.61 -11.42 6.69
N ILE A 13 8.09 -11.42 5.44
CA ILE A 13 7.74 -10.42 4.44
C ILE A 13 6.24 -10.55 4.09
N ILE A 14 5.59 -9.40 3.90
CA ILE A 14 4.22 -9.32 3.38
C ILE A 14 4.27 -8.50 2.10
N PHE A 15 3.55 -8.99 1.12
CA PHE A 15 3.31 -8.33 -0.15
C PHE A 15 1.94 -7.66 -0.08
N VAL A 16 1.89 -6.39 -0.45
CA VAL A 16 0.67 -5.59 -0.53
C VAL A 16 0.52 -5.13 -1.97
N THR A 17 -0.64 -5.34 -2.56
CA THR A 17 -0.96 -4.80 -3.88
C THR A 17 -1.82 -3.55 -3.71
N LEU A 18 -1.27 -2.41 -4.11
CA LEU A 18 -1.97 -1.14 -4.21
C LEU A 18 -2.42 -0.95 -5.65
N GLU A 19 -3.66 -0.51 -5.86
CA GLU A 19 -4.09 -0.03 -7.17
C GLU A 19 -4.08 1.49 -7.15
N ASP A 20 -3.57 2.04 -8.23
CA ASP A 20 -3.50 3.46 -8.53
C ASP A 20 -3.98 3.68 -9.97
N GLU A 21 -4.14 4.92 -10.45
CA GLU A 21 -4.61 5.18 -11.82
C GLU A 21 -3.73 4.56 -12.92
N THR A 22 -2.47 4.25 -12.60
CA THR A 22 -1.49 3.66 -13.53
C THR A 22 -1.44 2.13 -13.48
N GLY A 23 -2.24 1.49 -12.62
CA GLY A 23 -2.29 0.04 -12.43
C GLY A 23 -1.74 -0.45 -11.08
N PRO A 24 -1.55 -1.76 -10.92
CA PRO A 24 -1.16 -2.34 -9.64
C PRO A 24 0.32 -2.10 -9.31
N VAL A 25 0.57 -1.66 -8.08
CA VAL A 25 1.90 -1.50 -7.46
C VAL A 25 2.07 -2.55 -6.37
N ASN A 26 3.09 -3.39 -6.53
CA ASN A 26 3.48 -4.38 -5.52
C ASN A 26 4.41 -3.75 -4.49
N VAL A 27 3.96 -3.70 -3.25
CA VAL A 27 4.68 -3.16 -2.11
C VAL A 27 5.21 -4.30 -1.25
N ILE A 28 6.52 -4.28 -0.97
CA ILE A 28 7.19 -5.23 -0.09
C ILE A 28 7.33 -4.60 1.28
N VAL A 29 6.71 -5.23 2.28
CA VAL A 29 6.82 -4.80 3.68
C VAL A 29 7.63 -5.84 4.44
N ARG A 30 8.76 -5.42 5.01
CA ARG A 30 9.65 -6.23 5.84
C ARG A 30 9.12 -6.34 7.28
N PRO A 31 9.46 -7.40 8.03
CA PRO A 31 9.00 -7.58 9.41
C PRO A 31 9.34 -6.38 10.31
N GLY A 32 10.56 -5.85 10.25
CA GLY A 32 10.98 -4.70 11.08
C GLY A 32 10.14 -3.44 10.91
N LEU A 33 9.50 -3.22 9.74
CA LEU A 33 8.62 -2.06 9.58
C LEU A 33 7.33 -2.18 10.41
N ARG A 34 6.89 -3.39 10.72
CA ARG A 34 5.67 -3.65 11.50
C ARG A 34 5.89 -3.68 13.02
N GLU A 35 7.13 -3.59 13.48
CA GLU A 35 7.44 -3.53 14.93
C GLU A 35 6.91 -2.24 15.55
N VAL A 36 6.80 -1.17 14.75
CA VAL A 36 6.16 0.08 15.16
C VAL A 36 4.64 -0.03 15.00
N GLU A 37 3.89 0.19 16.08
CA GLU A 37 2.44 -0.02 16.07
C GLU A 37 1.67 0.84 15.07
N GLU A 38 2.09 2.10 14.87
CA GLU A 38 1.49 2.98 13.87
C GLU A 38 1.59 2.38 12.45
N GLN A 39 2.75 1.80 12.13
CA GLN A 39 3.02 1.17 10.84
C GLN A 39 2.20 -0.11 10.67
N ARG A 40 2.11 -0.90 11.74
CA ARG A 40 1.28 -2.11 11.79
C ARG A 40 -0.19 -1.77 11.59
N ASN A 41 -0.69 -0.76 12.28
CA ASN A 41 -2.08 -0.31 12.18
C ASN A 41 -2.38 0.22 10.77
N ALA A 42 -1.51 1.07 10.21
CA ALA A 42 -1.68 1.58 8.85
C ALA A 42 -1.79 0.44 7.83
N LEU A 43 -0.93 -0.57 7.94
CA LEU A 43 -0.95 -1.74 7.08
C LEU A 43 -2.19 -2.64 7.26
N LEU A 44 -2.63 -2.84 8.51
CA LEU A 44 -3.69 -3.80 8.83
C LEU A 44 -5.09 -3.22 8.65
N ARG A 45 -5.25 -1.92 8.90
CA ARG A 45 -6.56 -1.24 8.99
C ARG A 45 -6.77 -0.17 7.92
N GLY A 46 -5.70 0.28 7.27
CA GLY A 46 -5.78 1.33 6.26
C GLY A 46 -6.56 0.90 5.01
N ARG A 47 -7.59 1.68 4.65
CA ARG A 47 -8.31 1.58 3.37
C ARG A 47 -7.64 2.41 2.28
N LEU A 48 -7.10 3.58 2.67
CA LEU A 48 -6.24 4.42 1.84
C LEU A 48 -4.86 4.47 2.48
N LEU A 49 -3.85 3.97 1.77
CA LEU A 49 -2.50 3.79 2.30
C LEU A 49 -1.50 4.59 1.47
N ALA A 50 -0.78 5.51 2.11
CA ALA A 50 0.41 6.10 1.52
C ALA A 50 1.63 5.29 1.91
N VAL A 51 2.46 4.96 0.92
CA VAL A 51 3.69 4.18 1.10
C VAL A 51 4.86 5.01 0.63
N GLU A 52 5.80 5.24 1.54
CA GLU A 52 7.09 5.84 1.25
C GLU A 52 8.14 4.74 1.29
N GLY A 53 8.98 4.67 0.26
CA GLY A 53 9.88 3.55 0.10
C GLY A 53 10.86 3.71 -1.04
N GLN A 54 11.64 2.66 -1.26
CA GLN A 54 12.58 2.58 -2.36
C GLN A 54 11.97 1.81 -3.52
N TRP A 55 11.87 2.44 -4.68
CA TRP A 55 11.50 1.76 -5.90
C TRP A 55 12.62 0.83 -6.36
N GLN A 56 12.29 -0.43 -6.62
CA GLN A 56 13.22 -1.42 -7.13
C GLN A 56 12.67 -2.02 -8.42
N ARG A 57 13.56 -2.15 -9.39
CA ARG A 57 13.32 -2.85 -10.64
C ARG A 57 14.24 -4.05 -10.68
N ASP A 58 13.69 -5.21 -10.95
CA ASP A 58 14.50 -6.40 -11.09
C ASP A 58 15.27 -6.36 -12.42
N ALA A 59 16.60 -6.40 -12.34
CA ALA A 59 17.47 -6.39 -13.51
C ALA A 59 17.38 -7.71 -14.29
N GLY A 60 17.12 -8.84 -13.62
CA GLY A 60 17.02 -10.15 -14.25
C GLY A 60 15.84 -10.29 -15.20
N SER A 61 14.73 -9.61 -14.90
CA SER A 61 13.54 -9.51 -15.77
C SER A 61 13.59 -8.36 -16.77
N GLY A 62 14.75 -7.72 -16.98
CA GLY A 62 14.87 -6.55 -17.86
C GLY A 62 14.06 -5.34 -17.39
N GLY A 63 13.79 -5.22 -16.08
CA GLY A 63 13.02 -4.13 -15.49
C GLY A 63 11.50 -4.26 -15.62
N ALA A 64 11.00 -5.39 -16.13
CA ALA A 64 9.57 -5.66 -16.23
C ALA A 64 8.91 -5.80 -14.85
N VAL A 65 9.59 -6.48 -13.91
CA VAL A 65 9.11 -6.62 -12.53
C VAL A 65 9.56 -5.43 -11.69
N ARG A 66 8.59 -4.80 -11.04
CA ARG A 66 8.81 -3.60 -10.23
C ARG A 66 8.09 -3.73 -8.90
N HIS A 67 8.78 -3.35 -7.83
CA HIS A 67 8.24 -3.36 -6.49
C HIS A 67 8.74 -2.18 -5.67
N LEU A 68 7.89 -1.71 -4.77
CA LEU A 68 8.21 -0.65 -3.83
C LEU A 68 8.56 -1.28 -2.48
N VAL A 69 9.81 -1.16 -2.05
CA VAL A 69 10.22 -1.61 -0.71
C VAL A 69 9.84 -0.54 0.31
N ALA A 70 8.84 -0.83 1.14
CA ALA A 70 8.32 0.12 2.10
C ALA A 70 9.34 0.46 3.18
N ARG A 71 9.46 1.76 3.48
CA ARG A 71 10.20 2.32 4.62
C ARG A 71 9.28 3.01 5.62
N ARG A 72 8.14 3.53 5.16
CA ARG A 72 7.09 4.12 5.99
C ARG A 72 5.73 3.93 5.35
N LEU A 73 4.74 3.72 6.19
CA LEU A 73 3.33 3.58 5.89
C LEU A 73 2.56 4.66 6.64
N ARG A 74 1.59 5.28 5.98
CA ARG A 74 0.66 6.23 6.58
C ARG A 74 -0.76 5.84 6.23
N ASP A 75 -1.60 5.72 7.26
CA ASP A 75 -3.03 5.57 7.07
C ASP A 75 -3.64 6.92 6.68
N LEU A 76 -4.13 6.99 5.45
CA LEU A 76 -4.85 8.15 4.93
C LEU A 76 -6.37 7.90 4.89
N THR A 77 -6.86 6.79 5.45
CA THR A 77 -8.30 6.51 5.58
C THR A 77 -9.10 7.67 6.17
N PRO A 78 -8.58 8.48 7.13
CA PRO A 78 -9.30 9.66 7.62
C PRO A 78 -9.61 10.71 6.53
N LEU A 79 -8.87 10.73 5.40
CA LEU A 79 -9.18 11.60 4.26
C LEU A 79 -10.44 11.13 3.51
N LEU A 80 -10.71 9.83 3.48
CA LEU A 80 -11.93 9.30 2.85
C LEU A 80 -13.20 9.76 3.56
N GLY A 81 -13.16 9.86 4.90
CA GLY A 81 -14.28 10.40 5.68
C GLY A 81 -14.56 11.87 5.40
N ARG A 82 -13.51 12.67 5.10
CA ARG A 82 -13.66 14.06 4.66
C ARG A 82 -14.22 14.16 3.24
N LEU A 83 -13.83 13.24 2.35
CA LEU A 83 -14.38 13.21 0.99
C LEU A 83 -15.86 12.79 0.96
N ALA A 84 -16.27 11.83 1.80
CA ALA A 84 -17.67 11.43 1.92
C ALA A 84 -18.60 12.58 2.36
N GLY A 85 -18.09 13.55 3.14
CA GLY A 85 -18.82 14.78 3.48
C GLY A 85 -18.88 15.82 2.35
N LEU A 86 -18.06 15.68 1.31
CA LEU A 86 -18.03 16.54 0.12
C LEU A 86 -18.78 15.92 -1.08
N THR A 87 -19.09 14.63 -1.03
CA THR A 87 -19.86 13.91 -2.05
C THR A 87 -21.37 13.92 -1.76
N THR A 88 -21.94 15.07 -1.40
CA THR A 88 -23.34 15.29 -1.78
C THR A 88 -23.32 15.39 -3.29
N SER A 89 -23.69 14.29 -3.95
CA SER A 89 -23.94 14.23 -5.38
C SER A 89 -24.69 15.49 -5.79
N ARG A 90 -24.04 16.36 -6.57
CA ARG A 90 -24.78 17.38 -7.30
C ARG A 90 -25.47 16.60 -8.42
N ASP A 91 -26.67 16.13 -8.12
CA ASP A 91 -27.54 15.55 -9.13
C ASP A 91 -27.79 16.66 -10.17
N PHE A 92 -27.23 16.48 -11.36
CA PHE A 92 -27.56 17.32 -12.51
C PHE A 92 -28.89 16.79 -13.06
N HIS A 93 -29.97 17.53 -12.85
CA HIS A 93 -31.26 17.37 -13.52
C HIS A 93 -31.27 18.16 -14.83
#